data_AF-D2HKU1-F1
#
_entry.id   AF-D2HKU1-F1
#
_cell.length_a   1.000
_cell.length_b   1.000
_cell.length_c   1.000
_cell.angle_alpha   90.00
_cell.angle_beta   90.00
_cell.angle_gamma   90.00
#
_symmetry.space_group_name_H-M   'P 1'
#
loop_
_entity.id
_entity.type
_entity.pdbx_description
1 polymer ?
#
loop_
_entity_poly.entity_id
_entity_poly.type
_entity_poly.pdbx_seq_one_letter_code
_entity_poly.pdbx_strand_id
1 'polypeptide(L)'
;GNPYMCNNECDASTPELAHPPELMFDFEGRHPSTFWQSATWKEYPKPLQVNITLSWSKTIELTDNIVITFESGRPDQMILEKSLDYGRTWQPYQYYATDCLDAFHMDPKSVKDLSQHTVLEIICTEEYSTGYMTNSKIIHFEIKDRFAFFAGPWLRNMASLYGQLDTTKKLRDFFTVTDLRIRLLRPAVGEIFVDELHLARYFYAISDIKVHGRCKCNLHATVCVYDNSKLTCECEHNTTGPDCGKCKKNYQGRPWSPGSYLPIPKGTANTCE
;
A
#
# COMPACT_ATOMS: atom_id res chain seq x y z
N GLY A 1 29.92 -9.54 8.92
CA GLY A 1 30.13 -9.19 10.34
C GLY A 1 29.16 -10.00 11.18
N ASN A 2 29.57 -10.44 12.37
CA ASN A 2 28.81 -11.33 13.26
C ASN A 2 27.40 -10.76 13.58
N PRO A 3 26.29 -11.50 13.34
CA PRO A 3 24.92 -10.98 13.45
C PRO A 3 24.41 -10.79 14.90
N TYR A 4 25.25 -11.00 15.91
CA TYR A 4 24.89 -10.95 17.33
C TYR A 4 25.31 -9.67 18.07
N MET A 5 25.68 -8.59 17.37
CA MET A 5 26.00 -7.34 18.06
C MET A 5 24.74 -6.62 18.54
N CYS A 6 24.32 -6.90 19.77
CA CYS A 6 23.41 -6.07 20.56
C CYS A 6 24.13 -4.78 21.07
N ASN A 7 24.93 -4.13 20.23
CA ASN A 7 25.72 -2.94 20.59
C ASN A 7 25.18 -1.65 19.96
N ASN A 8 24.08 -1.72 19.20
CA ASN A 8 23.48 -0.55 18.60
C ASN A 8 22.35 -0.07 19.50
N GLU A 9 22.58 1.03 20.21
CA GLU A 9 21.58 1.69 21.03
C GLU A 9 20.68 2.57 20.15
N CYS A 10 19.39 2.66 20.50
CA CYS A 10 18.44 3.58 19.88
C CYS A 10 18.09 4.66 20.91
N ASP A 11 18.38 5.91 20.58
CA ASP A 11 18.15 7.07 21.45
C ASP A 11 17.49 8.20 20.65
N ALA A 12 16.23 8.48 20.99
CA ALA A 12 15.44 9.51 20.33
C ALA A 12 15.98 10.94 20.54
N SER A 13 16.82 11.16 21.57
CA SER A 13 17.44 12.46 21.84
C SER A 13 18.72 12.71 21.04
N THR A 14 19.33 11.65 20.52
CA THR A 14 20.58 11.70 19.75
C THR A 14 20.28 11.45 18.27
N PRO A 15 20.36 12.46 17.37
CA PRO A 15 19.95 12.32 15.97
C PRO A 15 20.59 11.16 15.21
N GLU A 16 21.83 10.79 15.53
CA GLU A 16 22.57 9.69 14.89
C GLU A 16 22.09 8.30 15.32
N LEU A 17 21.37 8.21 16.44
CA LEU A 17 20.82 6.97 17.03
C LEU A 17 19.28 6.94 16.99
N ALA A 18 18.66 8.00 16.45
CA ALA A 18 17.22 8.14 16.37
C ALA A 18 16.69 7.48 15.10
N HIS A 19 15.60 6.72 15.24
CA HIS A 19 14.93 6.01 14.14
C HIS A 19 13.48 6.46 13.96
N PRO A 20 13.22 7.74 13.65
CA PRO A 20 11.88 8.29 13.60
C PRO A 20 11.13 7.87 12.31
N PRO A 21 9.79 7.99 12.27
CA PRO A 21 8.98 7.45 11.17
C PRO A 21 9.22 8.12 9.81
N GLU A 22 9.76 9.33 9.77
CA GLU A 22 10.10 10.05 8.53
C GLU A 22 11.14 9.29 7.70
N LEU A 23 11.97 8.45 8.33
CA LEU A 23 12.97 7.64 7.66
C LEU A 23 12.34 6.53 6.79
N MET A 24 11.04 6.25 6.89
CA MET A 24 10.36 5.32 5.98
C MET A 24 10.04 5.92 4.59
N PHE A 25 10.27 7.23 4.40
CA PHE A 25 9.92 7.96 3.17
C PHE A 25 11.03 8.92 2.72
N ASP A 26 12.25 8.77 3.24
CA ASP A 26 13.36 9.62 2.82
C ASP A 26 13.93 9.18 1.46
N PHE A 27 14.97 9.87 0.98
CA PHE A 27 15.54 9.58 -0.33
C PHE A 27 16.34 8.27 -0.29
N GLU A 28 15.99 7.33 -1.17
CA GLU A 28 16.73 6.09 -1.39
C GLU A 28 18.20 6.30 -1.77
N GLY A 29 19.03 5.29 -1.50
CA GLY A 29 20.44 5.25 -1.92
C GLY A 29 21.41 5.88 -0.92
N ARG A 30 20.97 6.23 0.29
CA ARG A 30 21.87 6.58 1.39
C ARG A 30 22.66 5.36 1.85
N HIS A 31 23.94 5.60 2.14
CA HIS A 31 24.84 4.63 2.75
C HIS A 31 25.45 5.26 4.01
N PRO A 32 25.15 4.74 5.22
CA PRO A 32 24.29 3.58 5.51
C PRO A 32 22.80 3.83 5.23
N SER A 33 22.00 2.76 5.13
CA SER A 33 20.54 2.85 5.04
C SER A 33 19.96 3.47 6.32
N THR A 34 18.99 4.37 6.14
CA THR A 34 18.14 4.91 7.19
C THR A 34 16.91 4.02 7.35
N PHE A 35 16.34 3.99 8.56
CA PHE A 35 15.14 3.20 8.84
C PHE A 35 14.44 3.69 10.11
N TRP A 36 13.12 3.58 10.12
CA TRP A 36 12.32 3.63 11.34
C TRP A 36 12.50 2.32 12.12
N GLN A 37 12.45 2.38 13.46
CA GLN A 37 12.56 1.21 14.33
C GLN A 37 11.52 1.25 15.46
N SER A 38 10.90 0.11 15.75
CA SER A 38 10.03 -0.06 16.92
C SER A 38 10.83 -0.28 18.21
N ALA A 39 10.16 -0.21 19.36
CA ALA A 39 10.67 -0.81 20.58
C ALA A 39 10.87 -2.33 20.39
N THR A 40 11.79 -2.91 21.15
CA THR A 40 12.00 -4.37 21.19
C THR A 40 10.89 -5.07 21.98
N TRP A 41 10.75 -6.39 21.79
CA TRP A 41 9.64 -7.18 22.35
C TRP A 41 9.79 -7.48 23.86
N LYS A 42 10.16 -6.49 24.68
CA LYS A 42 10.38 -6.66 26.13
C LYS A 42 9.13 -7.05 26.92
N GLU A 43 7.94 -6.74 26.41
CA GLU A 43 6.65 -7.08 27.06
C GLU A 43 6.16 -8.50 26.75
N TYR A 44 6.97 -9.36 26.14
CA TYR A 44 6.63 -10.77 25.91
C TYR A 44 6.11 -11.44 27.20
N PRO A 45 5.00 -12.23 27.16
CA PRO A 45 4.32 -12.76 25.97
C PRO A 45 3.24 -11.86 25.35
N LYS A 46 3.06 -10.62 25.81
CA LYS A 46 2.10 -9.69 25.19
C LYS A 46 2.53 -9.41 23.75
N PRO A 47 1.66 -9.56 22.73
CA PRO A 47 2.04 -9.36 21.32
C PRO A 47 2.64 -7.97 21.04
N LEU A 48 3.76 -7.93 20.31
CA LEU A 48 4.34 -6.68 19.81
C LEU A 48 3.56 -6.23 18.56
N GLN A 49 2.43 -5.56 18.77
CA GLN A 49 1.59 -5.05 17.68
C GLN A 49 1.90 -3.59 17.38
N VAL A 50 2.11 -3.27 16.10
CA VAL A 50 2.37 -1.90 15.64
C VAL A 50 1.52 -1.59 14.41
N ASN A 51 0.88 -0.42 14.41
CA ASN A 51 0.10 0.07 13.27
C ASN A 51 0.78 1.29 12.66
N ILE A 52 1.08 1.21 11.36
CA ILE A 52 1.60 2.33 10.57
C ILE A 52 0.49 2.77 9.62
N THR A 53 0.05 4.02 9.74
CA THR A 53 -1.05 4.56 8.93
C THR A 53 -0.53 5.61 7.98
N LEU A 54 -0.82 5.43 6.69
CA LEU A 54 -0.47 6.35 5.60
C LEU A 54 -1.74 7.06 5.15
N SER A 55 -1.83 8.36 5.39
CA SER A 55 -3.04 9.15 5.14
C SER A 55 -2.78 10.25 4.14
N TRP A 56 -3.49 10.26 3.01
CA TRP A 56 -3.33 11.29 1.98
C TRP A 56 -4.33 12.44 2.09
N SER A 57 -5.37 12.28 2.92
CA SER A 57 -6.51 13.24 2.95
C SER A 57 -7.10 13.54 1.56
N LYS A 58 -6.91 12.62 0.61
CA LYS A 58 -7.29 12.71 -0.79
C LYS A 58 -7.46 11.30 -1.34
N THR A 59 -8.39 11.14 -2.26
CA THR A 59 -8.58 9.88 -2.96
C THR A 59 -7.51 9.71 -4.04
N ILE A 60 -6.75 8.62 -3.95
CA ILE A 60 -5.63 8.22 -4.82
C ILE A 60 -5.97 6.91 -5.54
N GLU A 61 -5.62 6.81 -6.82
CA GLU A 61 -5.68 5.57 -7.61
C GLU A 61 -4.25 5.05 -7.80
N LEU A 62 -3.97 3.87 -7.25
CA LEU A 62 -2.65 3.24 -7.27
C LEU A 62 -2.28 2.78 -8.68
N THR A 63 -1.01 2.93 -9.06
CA THR A 63 -0.54 2.67 -10.43
C THR A 63 0.63 1.69 -10.51
N ASP A 64 1.31 1.44 -9.39
CA ASP A 64 2.41 0.48 -9.29
C ASP A 64 2.29 -0.32 -7.98
N ASN A 65 3.10 -1.36 -7.83
CA ASN A 65 3.16 -2.17 -6.63
C ASN A 65 3.44 -1.30 -5.39
N ILE A 66 2.81 -1.64 -4.27
CA ILE A 66 3.25 -1.11 -2.98
C ILE A 66 4.43 -1.96 -2.54
N VAL A 67 5.54 -1.32 -2.16
CA VAL A 67 6.77 -1.99 -1.76
C VAL A 67 7.15 -1.53 -0.37
N ILE A 68 7.34 -2.48 0.54
CA ILE A 68 7.75 -2.22 1.92
C ILE A 68 9.09 -2.93 2.13
N THR A 69 10.13 -2.15 2.40
CA THR A 69 11.49 -2.64 2.64
C THR A 69 11.78 -2.62 4.12
N PHE A 70 12.09 -3.77 4.69
CA PHE A 70 12.46 -3.92 6.09
C PHE A 70 13.98 -3.88 6.24
N GLU A 71 14.47 -3.23 7.31
CA GLU A 71 15.86 -3.39 7.74
C GLU A 71 15.99 -4.61 8.67
N SER A 72 14.96 -4.85 9.50
CA SER A 72 14.81 -6.08 10.29
C SER A 72 14.43 -7.27 9.40
N GLY A 73 14.24 -8.45 10.01
CA GLY A 73 13.47 -9.50 9.36
C GLY A 73 12.04 -9.04 9.05
N ARG A 74 11.44 -9.64 8.02
CA ARG A 74 10.03 -9.39 7.67
C ARG A 74 9.09 -9.98 8.74
N PRO A 75 7.94 -9.35 9.02
CA PRO A 75 7.01 -9.84 10.03
C PRO A 75 6.55 -11.27 9.77
N ASP A 76 6.46 -12.07 10.83
CA ASP A 76 5.83 -13.39 10.79
C ASP A 76 4.32 -13.29 10.53
N GLN A 77 3.69 -12.19 10.96
CA GLN A 77 2.28 -11.91 10.72
C GLN A 77 2.08 -10.41 10.47
N MET A 78 1.49 -10.08 9.33
CA MET A 78 1.18 -8.70 8.91
C MET A 78 -0.11 -8.65 8.08
N ILE A 79 -0.85 -7.56 8.21
CA ILE A 79 -2.01 -7.26 7.35
C ILE A 79 -1.78 -5.90 6.70
N LEU A 80 -1.90 -5.83 5.37
CA LEU A 80 -2.08 -4.56 4.67
C LEU A 80 -3.58 -4.29 4.57
N GLU A 81 -4.02 -3.15 5.08
CA GLU A 81 -5.41 -2.70 5.02
C GLU A 81 -5.50 -1.40 4.22
N LYS A 82 -6.70 -1.12 3.71
CA LYS A 82 -7.01 0.14 3.05
C LYS A 82 -8.31 0.75 3.55
N SER A 83 -8.42 2.06 3.35
CA SER A 83 -9.62 2.85 3.59
C SER A 83 -10.05 3.56 2.30
N LEU A 84 -11.36 3.72 2.11
CA LEU A 84 -11.97 4.50 1.03
C LEU A 84 -12.71 5.74 1.53
N ASP A 85 -12.78 5.93 2.85
CA ASP A 85 -13.61 6.94 3.52
C ASP A 85 -12.83 7.74 4.58
N TYR A 86 -11.55 7.99 4.32
CA TYR A 86 -10.66 8.83 5.12
C TYR A 86 -10.47 8.31 6.55
N GLY A 87 -10.12 7.02 6.65
CA GLY A 87 -9.78 6.31 7.88
C GLY A 87 -10.97 5.88 8.74
N ARG A 88 -12.21 6.09 8.29
CA ARG A 88 -13.42 5.75 9.06
C ARG A 88 -13.66 4.25 9.09
N THR A 89 -13.50 3.58 7.96
CA THR A 89 -13.61 2.13 7.84
C THR A 89 -12.36 1.55 7.20
N TRP A 90 -12.00 0.34 7.64
CA TRP A 90 -10.80 -0.35 7.20
C TRP A 90 -11.19 -1.73 6.66
N GLN A 91 -10.62 -2.08 5.52
CA GLN A 91 -10.82 -3.36 4.86
C GLN A 91 -9.46 -4.01 4.59
N PRO A 92 -9.33 -5.34 4.77
CA PRO A 92 -8.10 -6.03 4.44
C PRO A 92 -7.83 -5.93 2.94
N TYR A 93 -6.56 -5.71 2.60
CA TYR A 93 -6.08 -5.60 1.24
C TYR A 93 -5.23 -6.81 0.85
N GLN A 94 -4.39 -7.31 1.77
CA GLN A 94 -3.68 -8.58 1.66
C GLN A 94 -3.18 -9.03 3.04
N TYR A 95 -3.16 -10.34 3.28
CA TYR A 95 -2.59 -10.95 4.48
C TYR A 95 -1.21 -11.55 4.17
N TYR A 96 -0.29 -11.43 5.12
CA TYR A 96 1.06 -11.93 5.03
C TYR A 96 1.38 -12.73 6.29
N ALA A 97 1.75 -13.99 6.13
CA ALA A 97 2.10 -14.86 7.25
C ALA A 97 3.24 -15.82 6.91
N THR A 98 3.90 -16.35 7.92
CA THR A 98 4.75 -17.55 7.80
C THR A 98 3.94 -18.83 7.67
N ASP A 99 2.74 -18.88 8.27
CA ASP A 99 1.74 -19.94 8.12
C ASP A 99 0.35 -19.28 8.05
N CYS A 100 -0.25 -19.25 6.87
CA CYS A 100 -1.54 -18.60 6.62
C CYS A 100 -2.72 -19.33 7.28
N LEU A 101 -2.63 -20.66 7.40
CA LEU A 101 -3.69 -21.49 7.99
C LEU A 101 -3.75 -21.28 9.50
N ASP A 102 -2.60 -21.23 10.16
CA ASP A 102 -2.50 -20.94 11.60
C ASP A 102 -2.85 -19.48 11.90
N ALA A 103 -2.25 -18.52 11.18
CA ALA A 103 -2.35 -17.10 11.50
C ALA A 103 -3.73 -16.49 11.22
N PHE A 104 -4.34 -16.86 10.09
CA PHE A 104 -5.54 -16.20 9.57
C PHE A 104 -6.64 -17.16 9.13
N HIS A 105 -6.44 -18.48 9.29
CA HIS A 105 -7.36 -19.52 8.82
C HIS A 105 -7.68 -19.40 7.32
N MET A 106 -6.64 -19.11 6.53
CA MET A 106 -6.72 -18.96 5.07
C MET A 106 -5.75 -19.93 4.40
N ASP A 107 -6.16 -20.53 3.29
CA ASP A 107 -5.23 -21.27 2.43
C ASP A 107 -4.20 -20.30 1.83
N PRO A 108 -2.90 -20.65 1.82
CA PRO A 108 -1.88 -19.82 1.20
C PRO A 108 -2.07 -19.77 -0.32
N LYS A 109 -2.01 -18.56 -0.89
CA LYS A 109 -2.11 -18.31 -2.33
C LYS A 109 -1.10 -17.26 -2.77
N SER A 110 -0.66 -17.34 -4.01
CA SER A 110 0.05 -16.27 -4.73
C SER A 110 -0.93 -15.48 -5.60
N VAL A 111 -0.60 -14.22 -5.92
CA VAL A 111 -1.34 -13.47 -6.95
C VAL A 111 -1.30 -14.19 -8.30
N LYS A 112 -0.27 -15.01 -8.55
CA LYS A 112 -0.15 -15.84 -9.76
C LYS A 112 -1.22 -16.94 -9.86
N ASP A 113 -1.82 -17.34 -8.74
CA ASP A 113 -2.89 -18.35 -8.68
C ASP A 113 -4.28 -17.73 -8.94
N LEU A 114 -4.37 -16.40 -8.98
CA LEU A 114 -5.61 -15.70 -9.30
C LEU A 114 -5.94 -15.77 -10.79
N SER A 115 -7.16 -15.37 -11.12
CA SER A 115 -7.66 -15.25 -12.48
C SER A 115 -8.26 -13.87 -12.71
N GLN A 116 -8.58 -13.56 -13.96
CA GLN A 116 -9.29 -12.32 -14.32
C GLN A 116 -10.61 -12.13 -13.54
N HIS A 117 -11.31 -13.23 -13.21
CA HIS A 117 -12.57 -13.18 -12.45
C HIS A 117 -12.38 -13.02 -10.95
N THR A 118 -11.22 -13.43 -10.41
CA THR A 118 -10.89 -13.39 -8.98
C THR A 118 -9.85 -12.32 -8.65
N VAL A 119 -9.57 -11.38 -9.56
CA VAL A 119 -8.57 -10.32 -9.38
C VAL A 119 -8.82 -9.41 -8.17
N LEU A 120 -10.05 -9.39 -7.63
CA LEU A 120 -10.44 -8.62 -6.45
C LEU A 120 -10.36 -9.43 -5.15
N GLU A 121 -10.04 -10.72 -5.24
CA GLU A 121 -9.93 -11.61 -4.09
C GLU A 121 -8.78 -11.13 -3.19
N ILE A 122 -9.07 -11.11 -1.90
CA ILE A 122 -8.11 -10.84 -0.82
C ILE A 122 -7.54 -12.19 -0.42
N ILE A 123 -6.22 -12.33 -0.55
CA ILE A 123 -5.51 -13.59 -0.29
C ILE A 123 -4.59 -13.46 0.93
N CYS A 124 -4.17 -14.61 1.45
CA CYS A 124 -3.02 -14.71 2.34
C CYS A 124 -1.85 -15.31 1.56
N THR A 125 -0.68 -14.67 1.62
CA THR A 125 0.54 -15.14 0.94
C THR A 125 1.64 -15.46 1.94
N GLU A 126 2.32 -16.58 1.68
CA GLU A 126 3.53 -17.01 2.40
C GLU A 126 4.80 -16.74 1.57
N GLU A 127 4.70 -16.14 0.37
CA GLU A 127 5.86 -15.89 -0.51
C GLU A 127 6.94 -14.99 0.14
N TYR A 128 6.52 -14.16 1.10
CA TYR A 128 7.37 -13.22 1.81
C TYR A 128 7.81 -13.69 3.21
N SER A 129 7.63 -14.98 3.52
CA SER A 129 7.99 -15.55 4.83
C SER A 129 9.47 -15.96 4.94
N THR A 130 10.09 -16.41 3.84
CA THR A 130 11.41 -17.08 3.89
C THR A 130 12.60 -16.12 3.82
N GLY A 131 13.48 -16.13 4.83
CA GLY A 131 14.64 -15.22 4.93
C GLY A 131 15.84 -15.52 4.02
N TYR A 132 15.80 -16.60 3.22
CA TYR A 132 16.95 -17.10 2.45
C TYR A 132 17.06 -16.57 1.01
N MET A 133 16.10 -15.76 0.54
CA MET A 133 16.09 -15.23 -0.82
C MET A 133 16.84 -13.89 -0.95
N THR A 134 17.30 -13.54 -2.15
CA THR A 134 18.02 -12.28 -2.43
C THR A 134 17.20 -11.02 -2.09
N ASN A 135 15.87 -11.14 -2.01
CA ASN A 135 14.92 -10.08 -1.64
C ASN A 135 14.33 -10.33 -0.23
N SER A 136 15.07 -10.97 0.68
CA SER A 136 14.59 -11.42 2.01
C SER A 136 14.08 -10.32 2.94
N LYS A 137 14.25 -9.06 2.57
CA LYS A 137 13.84 -7.87 3.32
C LYS A 137 12.63 -7.14 2.72
N ILE A 138 12.13 -7.56 1.55
CA ILE A 138 11.10 -6.81 0.82
C ILE A 138 9.76 -7.56 0.85
N ILE A 139 8.68 -6.82 1.06
CA ILE A 139 7.29 -7.27 0.86
C ILE A 139 6.67 -6.45 -0.28
N HIS A 140 5.95 -7.12 -1.17
CA HIS A 140 5.17 -6.46 -2.22
C HIS A 140 3.66 -6.65 -2.03
N PHE A 141 2.91 -5.68 -2.54
CA PHE A 141 1.52 -5.83 -2.92
C PHE A 141 1.40 -5.64 -4.44
N GLU A 142 0.95 -6.69 -5.13
CA GLU A 142 1.21 -6.95 -6.55
C GLU A 142 0.16 -6.32 -7.47
N ILE A 143 0.12 -4.99 -7.51
CA ILE A 143 -0.80 -4.23 -8.37
C ILE A 143 -0.55 -4.49 -9.86
N LYS A 144 0.71 -4.52 -10.29
CA LYS A 144 1.06 -4.76 -11.70
C LYS A 144 0.70 -6.17 -12.17
N ASP A 145 0.84 -7.17 -11.31
CA ASP A 145 0.42 -8.54 -11.63
C ASP A 145 -1.11 -8.61 -11.73
N ARG A 146 -1.85 -7.90 -10.87
CA ARG A 146 -3.30 -7.77 -11.00
C ARG A 146 -3.73 -7.05 -12.28
N PHE A 147 -3.00 -6.02 -12.71
CA PHE A 147 -3.24 -5.37 -14.01
C PHE A 147 -2.90 -6.28 -15.20
N ALA A 148 -1.91 -7.16 -15.07
CA ALA A 148 -1.49 -8.08 -16.13
C ALA A 148 -2.60 -9.07 -16.53
N PHE A 149 -3.55 -9.39 -15.66
CA PHE A 149 -4.73 -10.20 -16.01
C PHE A 149 -5.58 -9.58 -17.13
N PHE A 150 -5.52 -8.25 -17.31
CA PHE A 150 -6.26 -7.55 -18.36
C PHE A 150 -5.33 -7.02 -19.47
N ALA A 151 -4.18 -6.49 -19.09
CA ALA A 151 -3.25 -5.83 -20.00
C ALA A 151 -2.16 -6.76 -20.59
N GLY A 152 -2.11 -8.01 -20.13
CA GLY A 152 -1.07 -8.98 -20.45
C GLY A 152 0.21 -8.76 -19.64
N PRO A 153 1.16 -9.73 -19.66
CA PRO A 153 2.34 -9.75 -18.79
C PRO A 153 3.29 -8.57 -19.03
N TRP A 154 3.32 -8.03 -20.25
CA TRP A 154 4.14 -6.87 -20.61
C TRP A 154 3.39 -5.54 -20.49
N LEU A 155 2.16 -5.55 -19.96
CA LEU A 155 1.30 -4.37 -19.82
C LEU A 155 1.14 -3.58 -21.14
N ARG A 156 1.04 -4.28 -22.28
CA ARG A 156 0.91 -3.66 -23.61
C ARG A 156 -0.54 -3.46 -24.03
N ASN A 157 -1.45 -4.33 -23.58
CA ASN A 157 -2.87 -4.26 -23.94
C ASN A 157 -3.65 -3.34 -22.97
N MET A 158 -3.24 -2.07 -22.87
CA MET A 158 -3.88 -1.09 -21.99
C MET A 158 -5.35 -0.85 -22.32
N ALA A 159 -5.74 -1.02 -23.59
CA ALA A 159 -7.12 -0.86 -24.03
C ALA A 159 -8.09 -1.80 -23.29
N SER A 160 -7.69 -3.05 -23.10
CA SER A 160 -8.45 -4.05 -22.33
C SER A 160 -8.61 -3.62 -20.86
N LEU A 161 -7.52 -3.22 -20.21
CA LEU A 161 -7.54 -2.76 -18.82
C LEU A 161 -8.42 -1.51 -18.64
N TYR A 162 -8.26 -0.49 -19.50
CA TYR A 162 -9.05 0.74 -19.42
C TYR A 162 -10.55 0.47 -19.61
N GLY A 163 -10.91 -0.38 -20.57
CA GLY A 163 -12.31 -0.78 -20.75
C GLY A 163 -12.90 -1.46 -19.51
N GLN A 164 -12.13 -2.28 -18.80
CA GLN A 164 -12.57 -2.92 -17.55
C GLN A 164 -12.66 -1.93 -16.39
N LEU A 165 -11.73 -0.97 -16.28
CA LEU A 165 -11.76 0.08 -15.25
C LEU A 165 -12.93 1.06 -15.43
N ASP A 166 -13.32 1.35 -16.68
CA ASP A 166 -14.50 2.19 -16.97
C ASP A 166 -15.81 1.48 -16.60
N THR A 167 -15.94 0.23 -17.02
CA THR A 167 -17.20 -0.53 -16.90
C THR A 167 -17.40 -1.14 -15.50
N THR A 168 -16.32 -1.46 -14.78
CA THR A 168 -16.38 -2.20 -13.52
C THR A 168 -15.96 -1.34 -12.33
N LYS A 169 -16.94 -0.67 -11.69
CA LYS A 169 -16.70 0.18 -10.50
C LYS A 169 -15.91 -0.53 -9.40
N LYS A 170 -16.23 -1.81 -9.11
CA LYS A 170 -15.53 -2.58 -8.06
C LYS A 170 -14.03 -2.75 -8.36
N LEU A 171 -13.65 -2.92 -9.63
CA LEU A 171 -12.26 -3.03 -10.03
C LEU A 171 -11.51 -1.72 -9.84
N ARG A 172 -12.08 -0.60 -10.28
CA ARG A 172 -11.50 0.73 -10.06
C ARG A 172 -11.38 1.05 -8.57
N ASP A 173 -12.44 0.81 -7.79
CA ASP A 173 -12.45 1.06 -6.36
C ASP A 173 -11.46 0.15 -5.60
N PHE A 174 -11.11 -1.03 -6.15
CA PHE A 174 -10.08 -1.89 -5.59
C PHE A 174 -8.71 -1.22 -5.58
N PHE A 175 -8.31 -0.51 -6.63
CA PHE A 175 -7.05 0.24 -6.70
C PHE A 175 -7.16 1.68 -6.17
N THR A 176 -8.34 2.06 -5.68
CA THR A 176 -8.56 3.36 -5.04
C THR A 176 -8.30 3.26 -3.53
N VAL A 177 -7.64 4.27 -2.97
CA VAL A 177 -7.37 4.41 -1.53
C VAL A 177 -7.49 5.87 -1.08
N THR A 178 -7.82 6.07 0.19
CA THR A 178 -7.68 7.35 0.93
C THR A 178 -6.62 7.24 2.01
N ASP A 179 -6.47 6.03 2.57
CA ASP A 179 -5.46 5.67 3.55
C ASP A 179 -5.06 4.20 3.36
N LEU A 180 -3.83 3.88 3.75
CA LEU A 180 -3.31 2.52 3.92
C LEU A 180 -2.92 2.32 5.38
N ARG A 181 -3.06 1.09 5.88
CA ARG A 181 -2.58 0.72 7.21
C ARG A 181 -1.82 -0.60 7.16
N ILE A 182 -0.58 -0.55 7.61
CA ILE A 182 0.26 -1.72 7.81
C ILE A 182 0.08 -2.13 9.27
N ARG A 183 -0.57 -3.27 9.50
CA ARG A 183 -0.75 -3.85 10.84
C ARG A 183 0.27 -4.95 11.03
N LEU A 184 1.31 -4.63 11.77
CA LEU A 184 2.37 -5.56 12.17
C LEU A 184 1.87 -6.29 13.43
N LEU A 185 1.73 -7.62 13.34
CA LEU A 185 1.10 -8.42 14.40
C LEU A 185 2.11 -9.27 15.18
N ARG A 186 3.11 -9.83 14.48
CA ARG A 186 4.20 -10.62 15.07
C ARG A 186 5.53 -10.33 14.35
N PRO A 187 6.62 -9.99 15.07
CA PRO A 187 7.91 -9.70 14.45
C PRO A 187 8.55 -10.97 13.89
N ALA A 188 9.61 -10.81 13.11
CA ALA A 188 10.40 -11.92 12.62
C ALA A 188 11.00 -12.68 13.79
N VAL A 189 10.61 -13.95 14.00
CA VAL A 189 11.23 -14.77 15.05
C VAL A 189 12.27 -15.75 14.50
N GLY A 190 12.15 -16.15 13.23
CA GLY A 190 13.10 -17.02 12.53
C GLY A 190 13.14 -18.48 13.02
N GLU A 191 12.57 -18.77 14.18
CA GLU A 191 12.45 -20.08 14.80
C GLU A 191 11.02 -20.32 15.30
N ILE A 192 10.68 -21.57 15.60
CA ILE A 192 9.35 -21.97 16.09
C ILE A 192 9.06 -21.34 17.47
N PHE A 193 10.10 -21.18 18.29
CA PHE A 193 10.01 -20.65 19.65
C PHE A 193 10.72 -19.30 19.79
N VAL A 194 10.16 -18.44 20.64
CA VAL A 194 10.77 -17.15 20.99
C VAL A 194 11.84 -17.39 22.04
N ASP A 195 13.04 -16.85 21.82
CA ASP A 195 14.11 -16.85 22.82
C ASP A 195 13.82 -15.78 23.87
N GLU A 196 13.17 -16.18 24.97
CA GLU A 196 12.77 -15.30 26.07
C GLU A 196 13.95 -14.63 26.79
N LEU A 197 15.16 -15.21 26.71
CA LEU A 197 16.36 -14.62 27.32
C LEU A 197 16.91 -13.45 26.50
N HIS A 198 16.53 -13.34 25.23
CA HIS A 198 17.12 -12.38 24.29
C HIS A 198 16.09 -11.61 23.48
N LEU A 199 15.03 -11.14 24.14
CA LEU A 199 13.93 -10.39 23.53
C LEU A 199 14.35 -9.11 22.78
N ALA A 200 15.55 -8.60 23.05
CA ALA A 200 16.13 -7.45 22.34
C ALA A 200 16.32 -7.68 20.83
N ARG A 201 16.38 -8.94 20.37
CA ARG A 201 16.53 -9.27 18.94
C ARG A 201 15.23 -9.13 18.13
N TYR A 202 14.06 -9.05 18.80
CA TYR A 202 12.75 -9.01 18.16
C TYR A 202 12.20 -7.59 18.17
N PHE A 203 12.15 -6.99 16.98
CA PHE A 203 11.62 -5.65 16.73
C PHE A 203 11.25 -5.52 15.25
N TYR A 204 10.60 -4.43 14.88
CA TYR A 204 10.37 -4.05 13.50
C TYR A 204 11.32 -2.91 13.12
N ALA A 205 11.89 -2.98 11.93
CA ALA A 205 12.58 -1.86 11.32
C ALA A 205 12.23 -1.77 9.83
N ILE A 206 11.80 -0.60 9.37
CA ILE A 206 11.36 -0.35 7.99
C ILE A 206 12.24 0.76 7.42
N SER A 207 12.93 0.46 6.33
CA SER A 207 13.83 1.39 5.65
C SER A 207 13.15 2.21 4.58
N ASP A 208 12.13 1.66 3.90
CA ASP A 208 11.43 2.41 2.85
C ASP A 208 10.02 1.86 2.59
N ILE A 209 9.10 2.77 2.26
CA ILE A 209 7.73 2.45 1.83
C ILE A 209 7.43 3.22 0.54
N LYS A 210 7.30 2.48 -0.57
CA LYS A 210 6.95 3.03 -1.88
C LYS A 210 5.48 2.85 -2.17
N VAL A 211 4.80 3.97 -2.40
CA VAL A 211 3.42 4.01 -2.89
C VAL A 211 3.35 4.94 -4.09
N HIS A 212 3.07 4.37 -5.27
CA HIS A 212 2.90 5.13 -6.50
C HIS A 212 1.43 5.17 -6.92
N GLY A 213 0.93 6.35 -7.22
CA GLY A 213 -0.44 6.55 -7.66
C GLY A 213 -0.69 7.94 -8.22
N ARG A 214 -1.91 8.14 -8.72
CA ARG A 214 -2.40 9.43 -9.21
C ARG A 214 -3.62 9.88 -8.43
N CYS A 215 -3.87 11.18 -8.37
CA CYS A 215 -5.11 11.69 -7.81
C CYS A 215 -6.32 11.13 -8.57
N LYS A 216 -7.34 10.66 -7.83
CA LYS A 216 -8.65 10.41 -8.42
C LYS A 216 -9.32 11.74 -8.74
N CYS A 217 -9.39 12.08 -10.02
CA CYS A 217 -10.08 13.27 -10.50
C CYS A 217 -11.26 12.93 -11.42
N ASN A 218 -11.71 11.66 -11.39
CA ASN A 218 -12.80 11.14 -12.22
C ASN A 218 -12.66 11.47 -13.72
N LEU A 219 -11.42 11.52 -14.23
CA LEU A 219 -11.08 11.91 -15.61
C LEU A 219 -11.50 13.35 -16.01
N HIS A 220 -11.56 14.27 -15.04
CA HIS A 220 -11.85 15.70 -15.27
C HIS A 220 -10.73 16.65 -14.82
N ALA A 221 -9.53 16.16 -14.53
CA ALA A 221 -8.37 17.01 -14.29
C ALA A 221 -7.09 16.27 -14.68
N THR A 222 -6.13 17.02 -15.21
CA THR A 222 -4.76 16.53 -15.46
C THR A 222 -3.79 17.01 -14.38
N VAL A 223 -4.07 18.15 -13.76
CA VAL A 223 -3.27 18.77 -12.71
C VAL A 223 -3.86 18.44 -11.34
N CYS A 224 -2.99 18.06 -10.41
CA CYS A 224 -3.33 17.86 -9.00
C CYS A 224 -2.35 18.66 -8.14
N VAL A 225 -2.87 19.65 -7.43
CA VAL A 225 -2.07 20.64 -6.71
C VAL A 225 -2.00 20.26 -5.23
N TYR A 226 -0.82 20.41 -4.64
CA TYR A 226 -0.62 20.31 -3.20
C TYR A 226 -0.65 21.73 -2.61
N ASP A 227 -1.71 22.04 -1.87
CA ASP A 227 -1.88 23.33 -1.21
C ASP A 227 -2.40 23.12 0.23
N ASN A 228 -1.91 23.90 1.18
CA ASN A 228 -2.31 23.84 2.60
C ASN A 228 -2.34 22.41 3.17
N SER A 229 -1.28 21.64 2.89
CA SER A 229 -1.13 20.23 3.28
C SER A 229 -2.20 19.28 2.74
N LYS A 230 -2.88 19.64 1.65
CA LYS A 230 -3.91 18.83 0.99
C LYS A 230 -3.69 18.78 -0.50
N LEU A 231 -3.87 17.58 -1.05
CA LEU A 231 -3.79 17.33 -2.47
C LEU A 231 -5.20 17.49 -3.08
N THR A 232 -5.36 18.33 -4.11
CA THR A 232 -6.68 18.63 -4.71
C THR A 232 -6.59 18.66 -6.23
N CYS A 233 -7.60 18.11 -6.91
CA CYS A 233 -7.69 18.17 -8.38
C CYS A 233 -8.03 19.59 -8.87
N GLU A 234 -7.35 20.07 -9.91
CA GLU A 234 -7.73 21.30 -10.61
C GLU A 234 -8.82 20.98 -11.63
N CYS A 235 -10.08 21.01 -11.19
CA CYS A 235 -11.19 20.47 -11.96
C CYS A 235 -11.56 21.27 -13.23
N GLU A 236 -11.60 20.54 -14.34
CA GLU A 236 -12.07 20.98 -15.66
C GLU A 236 -13.50 20.49 -15.94
N HIS A 237 -13.94 20.55 -17.19
CA HIS A 237 -15.23 19.99 -17.65
C HIS A 237 -16.46 20.43 -16.83
N ASN A 238 -16.43 21.68 -16.33
CA ASN A 238 -17.46 22.26 -15.45
C ASN A 238 -17.74 21.46 -14.17
N THR A 239 -16.74 20.72 -13.69
CA THR A 239 -16.82 19.95 -12.43
C THR A 239 -16.17 20.68 -11.25
N THR A 240 -16.45 20.24 -10.03
CA THR A 240 -15.92 20.81 -8.79
C THR A 240 -15.86 19.77 -7.67
N GLY A 241 -15.32 20.16 -6.52
CA GLY A 241 -15.02 19.29 -5.39
C GLY A 241 -13.63 18.65 -5.48
N PRO A 242 -13.17 17.96 -4.43
CA PRO A 242 -11.79 17.49 -4.31
C PRO A 242 -11.40 16.47 -5.40
N ASP A 243 -12.36 15.67 -5.84
CA ASP A 243 -12.17 14.61 -6.84
C ASP A 243 -12.88 14.93 -8.17
N CYS A 244 -13.37 16.16 -8.36
CA CYS A 244 -14.19 16.52 -9.52
C CYS A 244 -15.50 15.69 -9.64
N GLY A 245 -16.03 15.27 -8.50
CA GLY A 245 -17.19 14.35 -8.38
C GLY A 245 -18.56 15.02 -8.42
N LYS A 246 -18.63 16.32 -8.74
CA LYS A 246 -19.88 17.10 -8.79
C LYS A 246 -19.80 18.14 -9.90
N CYS A 247 -20.95 18.52 -10.47
CA CYS A 247 -21.04 19.65 -11.39
C CYS A 247 -20.99 20.99 -10.64
N LYS A 248 -20.43 22.02 -11.26
CA LYS A 248 -20.47 23.41 -10.77
C LYS A 248 -21.92 23.91 -10.72
N LYS A 249 -22.17 24.90 -9.86
CA LYS A 249 -23.44 25.63 -9.86
C LYS A 249 -23.67 26.21 -11.26
N ASN A 250 -24.90 26.09 -11.77
CA ASN A 250 -25.33 26.47 -13.13
C ASN A 250 -25.00 25.49 -14.27
N TYR A 251 -24.30 24.37 -14.00
CA TYR A 251 -24.03 23.30 -14.98
C TYR A 251 -24.68 21.98 -14.54
N GLN A 252 -25.96 22.04 -14.18
CA GLN A 252 -26.72 20.93 -13.60
C GLN A 252 -27.90 20.52 -14.49
N GLY A 253 -27.81 20.75 -15.81
CA GLY A 253 -28.81 20.36 -16.79
C GLY A 253 -28.96 18.84 -16.92
N ARG A 254 -27.94 18.07 -16.51
CA ARG A 254 -27.99 16.61 -16.39
C ARG A 254 -27.26 16.09 -15.15
N PRO A 255 -27.54 14.85 -14.70
CA PRO A 255 -26.78 14.22 -13.62
C PRO A 255 -25.29 14.14 -13.93
N TRP A 256 -24.44 14.29 -12.91
CA TRP A 256 -23.00 14.12 -13.03
C TRP A 256 -22.64 12.68 -13.39
N SER A 257 -21.63 12.52 -14.25
CA SER A 257 -21.01 11.25 -14.59
C SER A 257 -19.51 11.44 -14.76
N PRO A 258 -18.66 10.48 -14.33
CA PRO A 258 -17.22 10.56 -14.55
C PRO A 258 -16.90 10.52 -16.05
N GLY A 259 -15.72 11.00 -16.45
CA GLY A 259 -15.19 10.71 -17.77
C GLY A 259 -14.95 9.21 -17.97
N SER A 260 -14.69 8.82 -19.22
CA SER A 260 -14.40 7.44 -19.63
C SER A 260 -13.19 7.42 -20.56
N TYR A 261 -12.34 6.41 -20.41
CA TYR A 261 -11.21 6.17 -21.31
C TYR A 261 -11.65 5.79 -22.72
N LEU A 262 -12.89 5.32 -22.90
CA LEU A 262 -13.45 4.93 -24.19
C LEU A 262 -14.16 6.11 -24.90
N PRO A 263 -14.06 6.22 -26.24
CA PRO A 263 -13.21 5.42 -27.14
C PRO A 263 -11.75 5.87 -27.15
N ILE A 264 -10.82 4.93 -27.28
CA ILE A 264 -9.37 5.19 -27.32
C ILE A 264 -9.00 5.87 -28.66
N PRO A 265 -8.11 6.88 -28.69
CA PRO A 265 -7.27 7.36 -27.59
C PRO A 265 -7.82 8.55 -26.81
N LYS A 266 -8.90 9.20 -27.27
CA LYS A 266 -9.35 10.49 -26.71
C LYS A 266 -10.29 10.35 -25.51
N GLY A 267 -10.98 9.22 -25.38
CA GLY A 267 -12.00 9.01 -24.36
C GLY A 267 -13.24 9.88 -24.55
N THR A 268 -14.08 9.90 -23.52
CA THR A 268 -15.28 10.74 -23.41
C THR A 268 -15.24 11.53 -22.11
N ALA A 269 -15.32 12.86 -22.21
CA ALA A 269 -15.18 13.74 -21.05
C ALA A 269 -16.44 13.78 -20.16
N ASN A 270 -17.62 13.47 -20.70
CA ASN A 270 -18.91 13.53 -20.00
C ASN A 270 -19.12 14.84 -19.21
N THR A 271 -18.80 15.96 -19.86
CA THR A 271 -18.80 17.32 -19.30
C THR A 271 -20.16 17.71 -18.69
N CYS A 272 -20.13 18.47 -17.59
CA CYS A 272 -21.35 19.04 -17.02
C CYS A 272 -21.91 20.17 -17.91
N GLU A 273 -23.22 20.16 -18.11
CA GLU A 273 -23.98 21.08 -18.98
C GLU A 273 -24.90 21.98 -18.16
#